data_AF-A0A0C3F5K0-F1
#
_entry.id   AF-A0A0C3F5K0-F1
#
_cell.length_a   1.000
_cell.length_b   1.000
_cell.length_c   1.000
_cell.angle_alpha   90.00
_cell.angle_beta   90.00
_cell.angle_gamma   90.00
#
_symmetry.space_group_name_H-M   'P 1'
#
loop_
_entity.id
_entity.type
_entity.pdbx_description
1 polymer ?
#
loop_
_entity_poly.entity_id
_entity_poly.type
_entity_poly.pdbx_seq_one_letter_code
_entity_poly.pdbx_strand_id
1 'polypeptide(L)'
;MAKIYIDSNSNPEAFLKENNLYKPLVVGKFCEAQDPYLAYIVYAKGFCDDELVAIMNNNSMFKQQARYLVKRRQPELWAQVLVSDNLHRHQLIDQVGCYYLLPVRF
;
A
#
# COMPACT_ATOMS: atom_id res chain seq x y z
N MET A 1 -16.95 -14.13 8.55
CA MET A 1 -17.71 -14.07 7.29
C MET A 1 -16.88 -13.49 6.13
N ALA A 2 -16.18 -12.34 6.26
CA ALA A 2 -15.34 -11.80 5.16
C ALA A 2 -14.21 -12.74 4.68
N LYS A 3 -13.60 -13.52 5.58
CA LYS A 3 -12.55 -14.51 5.25
C LYS A 3 -13.03 -15.63 4.31
N ILE A 4 -14.31 -16.01 4.36
CA ILE A 4 -14.89 -17.07 3.50
C ILE A 4 -15.18 -16.51 2.10
N TYR A 5 -15.44 -15.21 2.00
CA TYR A 5 -15.76 -14.55 0.73
C TYR A 5 -14.54 -14.31 -0.17
N ILE A 6 -13.34 -14.14 0.38
CA ILE A 6 -12.11 -14.03 -0.42
C ILE A 6 -11.74 -15.38 -1.03
N ASP A 7 -12.04 -16.47 -0.32
CA ASP A 7 -11.79 -17.85 -0.79
C ASP A 7 -12.83 -18.31 -1.83
N SER A 8 -14.09 -17.82 -1.76
CA SER A 8 -15.21 -18.29 -2.59
C SER A 8 -15.69 -17.35 -3.72
N ASN A 9 -15.06 -16.19 -3.95
CA ASN A 9 -15.55 -15.20 -4.91
C ASN A 9 -14.62 -14.99 -6.11
N SER A 10 -15.17 -15.02 -7.33
CA SER A 10 -14.42 -14.88 -8.58
C SER A 10 -13.79 -13.50 -8.82
N ASN A 11 -14.09 -12.47 -8.00
CA ASN A 11 -13.50 -11.13 -8.09
C ASN A 11 -13.41 -10.44 -6.71
N PRO A 12 -12.39 -10.76 -5.88
CA PRO A 12 -12.22 -10.17 -4.56
C PRO A 12 -11.96 -8.66 -4.62
N GLU A 13 -11.34 -8.15 -5.68
CA GLU A 13 -11.05 -6.73 -5.86
C GLU A 13 -12.31 -5.86 -5.93
N ALA A 14 -13.32 -6.28 -6.70
CA ALA A 14 -14.58 -5.55 -6.85
C ALA A 14 -15.35 -5.54 -5.53
N PHE A 15 -15.37 -6.67 -4.84
CA PHE A 15 -16.01 -6.80 -3.53
C PHE A 15 -15.41 -5.82 -2.52
N LEU A 16 -14.07 -5.71 -2.45
CA LEU A 16 -13.39 -4.77 -1.55
C LEU A 16 -13.63 -3.31 -1.97
N LYS A 17 -13.78 -3.01 -3.25
CA LYS A 17 -14.10 -1.65 -3.70
C LYS A 17 -15.54 -1.26 -3.37
N GLU A 18 -16.52 -2.12 -3.60
CA GLU A 18 -17.94 -1.82 -3.37
C GLU A 18 -18.38 -1.95 -1.91
N ASN A 19 -17.90 -2.97 -1.19
CA ASN A 19 -18.40 -3.26 0.15
C ASN A 19 -17.66 -2.44 1.21
N ASN A 20 -18.40 -1.88 2.17
CA ASN A 20 -17.84 -1.19 3.34
C ASN A 20 -18.11 -1.95 4.65
N LEU A 21 -18.71 -3.15 4.57
CA LEU A 21 -19.16 -3.93 5.72
C LEU A 21 -18.05 -4.78 6.36
N TYR A 22 -16.78 -4.43 6.15
CA TYR A 22 -15.65 -5.15 6.71
C TYR A 22 -14.64 -4.19 7.35
N LYS A 23 -13.90 -4.69 8.34
CA LYS A 23 -12.84 -3.93 9.01
C LYS A 23 -11.58 -3.95 8.14
N PRO A 24 -11.08 -2.80 7.65
CA PRO A 24 -9.92 -2.74 6.77
C PRO A 24 -8.69 -3.41 7.38
N LEU A 25 -8.44 -3.20 8.68
CA LEU A 25 -7.30 -3.81 9.39
C LEU A 25 -7.34 -5.34 9.41
N VAL A 26 -8.52 -5.94 9.57
CA VAL A 26 -8.65 -7.41 9.69
C VAL A 26 -8.54 -8.07 8.31
N VAL A 27 -9.13 -7.44 7.29
CA VAL A 27 -9.09 -7.94 5.92
C VAL A 27 -7.72 -7.69 5.29
N GLY A 28 -7.12 -6.52 5.52
CA GLY A 28 -5.77 -6.19 5.08
C GLY A 28 -4.74 -7.22 5.56
N LYS A 29 -4.74 -7.54 6.87
CA LYS A 29 -3.88 -8.59 7.45
C LYS A 29 -4.07 -9.97 6.86
N PHE A 30 -5.28 -10.27 6.39
CA PHE A 30 -5.53 -11.53 5.71
C PHE A 30 -5.01 -11.50 4.27
N CYS A 31 -5.23 -10.39 3.56
CA CYS A 31 -4.74 -10.17 2.21
C CYS A 31 -3.22 -10.11 2.14
N GLU A 32 -2.52 -9.65 3.18
CA GLU A 32 -1.05 -9.60 3.23
C GLU A 32 -0.37 -10.94 2.92
N ALA A 33 -0.98 -12.04 3.35
CA ALA A 33 -0.45 -13.39 3.12
C ALA A 33 -0.89 -14.00 1.78
N GLN A 34 -1.98 -13.51 1.19
CA GLN A 34 -2.52 -14.03 -0.07
C GLN A 34 -2.06 -13.21 -1.27
N ASP A 35 -2.33 -11.91 -1.24
CA ASP A 35 -2.00 -10.99 -2.31
C ASP A 35 -1.74 -9.57 -1.74
N PRO A 36 -0.50 -9.08 -1.81
CA PRO A 36 -0.13 -7.78 -1.25
C PRO A 36 -0.76 -6.59 -1.99
N TYR A 37 -1.18 -6.74 -3.26
CA TYR A 37 -1.91 -5.70 -3.98
C TYR A 37 -3.35 -5.58 -3.47
N LEU A 38 -3.98 -6.70 -3.12
CA LEU A 38 -5.29 -6.71 -2.49
C LEU A 38 -5.26 -6.03 -1.11
N ALA A 39 -4.21 -6.27 -0.32
CA ALA A 39 -3.98 -5.59 0.95
C ALA A 39 -3.82 -4.07 0.78
N TYR A 40 -3.08 -3.63 -0.24
CA TYR A 40 -2.93 -2.22 -0.59
C TYR A 40 -4.27 -1.52 -0.84
N ILE A 41 -5.18 -2.14 -1.61
CA ILE A 41 -6.51 -1.57 -1.89
C ILE A 41 -7.32 -1.39 -0.59
N VAL A 42 -7.27 -2.38 0.28
CA VAL A 42 -8.02 -2.37 1.55
C VAL A 42 -7.51 -1.29 2.49
N TYR A 43 -6.19 -1.21 2.71
CA TYR A 43 -5.60 -0.22 3.59
C TYR A 43 -5.72 1.20 3.03
N ALA A 44 -5.58 1.36 1.71
CA ALA A 44 -5.79 2.66 1.04
C ALA A 44 -7.23 3.15 1.19
N LYS A 45 -8.21 2.24 1.13
CA LYS A 45 -9.63 2.55 1.37
C LYS A 45 -9.92 2.86 2.85
N GLY A 46 -9.27 2.14 3.75
CA GLY A 46 -9.41 2.30 5.20
C GLY A 46 -8.68 3.50 5.80
N PHE A 47 -7.92 4.25 5.00
CA PHE A 47 -7.01 5.31 5.48
C PHE A 47 -6.05 4.80 6.57
N CYS A 48 -5.64 3.52 6.47
CA CYS A 48 -4.70 2.90 7.38
C CYS A 48 -3.29 3.06 6.79
N ASP A 49 -2.75 4.27 6.85
CA ASP A 49 -1.49 4.60 6.19
C ASP A 49 -0.27 3.90 6.82
N ASP A 50 -0.28 3.66 8.14
CA ASP A 50 0.81 2.99 8.87
C ASP A 50 0.98 1.52 8.45
N GLU A 51 -0.10 0.74 8.54
CA GLU A 51 -0.15 -0.62 8.01
C GLU A 51 0.18 -0.68 6.52
N LEU A 52 -0.35 0.24 5.71
CA LEU A 52 -0.06 0.29 4.28
C LEU A 52 1.45 0.44 4.02
N VAL A 53 2.12 1.32 4.75
CA VAL A 53 3.58 1.50 4.65
C VAL A 53 4.33 0.25 5.09
N ALA A 54 3.91 -0.38 6.19
CA ALA A 54 4.52 -1.61 6.71
C ALA A 54 4.47 -2.74 5.67
N ILE A 55 3.31 -2.97 5.03
CA ILE A 55 3.18 -4.03 4.03
C ILE A 55 4.02 -3.79 2.79
N MET A 56 4.17 -2.52 2.38
CA MET A 56 4.92 -2.17 1.18
C MET A 56 6.41 -2.30 1.42
N ASN A 57 6.90 -1.93 2.62
CA ASN A 57 8.27 -2.20 3.03
C ASN A 57 8.54 -3.71 3.06
N ASN A 58 7.66 -4.50 3.70
CA ASN A 58 7.84 -5.94 3.83
C ASN A 58 7.81 -6.69 2.48
N ASN A 59 6.95 -6.25 1.55
CA ASN A 59 6.83 -6.84 0.21
C ASN A 59 7.70 -6.16 -0.86
N SER A 60 8.61 -5.25 -0.46
CA SER A 60 9.46 -4.49 -1.39
C SER A 60 8.69 -3.75 -2.50
N MET A 61 7.47 -3.29 -2.22
CA MET A 61 6.58 -2.60 -3.16
C MET A 61 6.91 -1.10 -3.28
N PHE A 62 8.18 -0.74 -3.37
CA PHE A 62 8.67 0.63 -3.31
C PHE A 62 8.10 1.53 -4.42
N LYS A 63 7.79 0.96 -5.58
CA LYS A 63 7.16 1.69 -6.70
C LYS A 63 5.75 2.18 -6.37
N GLN A 64 4.93 1.33 -5.75
CA GLN A 64 3.55 1.69 -5.35
C GLN A 64 3.59 2.63 -4.14
N GLN A 65 4.51 2.39 -3.20
CA GLN A 65 4.75 3.24 -2.04
C GLN A 65 5.14 4.67 -2.45
N ALA A 66 6.11 4.81 -3.35
CA ALA A 66 6.51 6.09 -3.93
C ALA A 66 5.30 6.84 -4.51
N ARG A 67 4.49 6.15 -5.33
CA ARG A 67 3.30 6.74 -5.96
C ARG A 67 2.25 7.16 -4.93
N TYR A 68 2.04 6.35 -3.89
CA TYR A 68 1.09 6.65 -2.82
C TYR A 68 1.52 7.85 -1.99
N LEU A 69 2.78 7.88 -1.54
CA LEU A 69 3.35 8.96 -0.74
C LEU A 69 3.31 10.30 -1.46
N VAL A 70 3.66 10.32 -2.75
CA VAL A 70 3.58 11.53 -3.58
C VAL A 70 2.13 11.99 -3.78
N LYS A 71 1.18 11.06 -3.91
CA LYS A 71 -0.25 11.40 -4.03
C LYS A 71 -0.82 11.95 -2.72
N ARG A 72 -0.44 11.39 -1.57
CA ARG A 72 -0.89 11.82 -0.23
C ARG A 72 -0.28 13.15 0.22
N ARG A 73 0.97 13.43 -0.16
CA ARG A 73 1.73 14.64 0.25
C ARG A 73 1.73 14.88 1.76
N GLN A 74 1.71 13.82 2.57
CA GLN A 74 1.67 13.92 4.02
C GLN A 74 3.08 13.83 4.60
N PRO A 75 3.61 14.90 5.24
CA PRO A 75 4.99 14.93 5.72
C PRO A 75 5.26 13.88 6.80
N GLU A 76 4.26 13.53 7.61
CA GLU A 76 4.37 12.51 8.65
C GLU A 76 4.68 11.12 8.07
N LEU A 77 4.02 10.73 6.97
CA LEU A 77 4.30 9.47 6.27
C LEU A 77 5.71 9.46 5.65
N TRP A 78 6.14 10.59 5.09
CA TRP A 78 7.51 10.73 4.59
C TRP A 78 8.53 10.59 5.71
N ALA A 79 8.26 11.17 6.90
CA ALA A 79 9.16 11.04 8.04
C ALA A 79 9.29 9.58 8.50
N GLN A 80 8.19 8.80 8.49
CA GLN A 80 8.22 7.38 8.85
C GLN A 80 9.02 6.51 7.86
N VAL A 81 8.89 6.75 6.55
CA VAL A 81 9.59 5.93 5.55
C VAL A 81 11.05 6.38 5.33
N LEU A 82 11.36 7.63 5.62
CA LEU A 82 12.70 8.21 5.49
C LEU A 82 13.53 8.09 6.78
N VAL A 83 13.08 7.34 7.77
CA VAL A 83 13.85 7.07 9.00
C VAL A 83 15.22 6.49 8.64
N SER A 84 16.25 7.00 9.30
CA SER A 84 17.67 6.65 9.04
C SER A 84 17.98 5.17 9.24
N ASP A 85 17.22 4.50 10.10
CA ASP A 85 17.33 3.07 10.42
C ASP A 85 16.73 2.17 9.32
N ASN A 86 15.93 2.75 8.41
CA ASN A 86 15.25 1.98 7.39
C ASN A 86 16.21 1.62 6.24
N LEU A 87 16.64 0.35 6.20
CA LEU A 87 17.47 -0.21 5.12
C LEU A 87 16.84 -0.03 3.72
N HIS A 88 15.52 0.08 3.63
CA HIS A 88 14.80 0.23 2.36
C HIS A 88 14.64 1.68 1.91
N ARG A 89 15.10 2.65 2.72
CA ARG A 89 15.00 4.08 2.41
C ARG A 89 15.62 4.42 1.05
N HIS A 90 16.80 3.87 0.75
CA HIS A 90 17.48 4.17 -0.51
C HIS A 90 16.70 3.66 -1.72
N GLN A 91 16.14 2.44 -1.62
CA GLN A 91 15.31 1.85 -2.68
C GLN A 91 14.05 2.66 -2.92
N LEU A 92 13.39 3.13 -1.85
CA LEU A 92 12.23 3.99 -1.96
C LEU A 92 12.57 5.33 -2.63
N ILE A 93 13.63 6.01 -2.18
CA ILE A 93 14.05 7.30 -2.74
C ILE A 93 14.42 7.15 -4.23
N ASP A 94 15.14 6.10 -4.58
CA ASP A 94 15.48 5.79 -5.97
C ASP A 94 14.22 5.63 -6.84
N GLN A 95 13.21 4.90 -6.35
CA GLN A 95 11.94 4.73 -7.06
C GLN A 95 11.13 6.03 -7.17
N VAL A 96 11.11 6.86 -6.11
CA VAL A 96 10.50 8.20 -6.17
C VAL A 96 11.22 9.06 -7.20
N GLY A 97 12.56 9.07 -7.18
CA GLY A 97 13.40 9.83 -8.11
C GLY A 97 13.23 9.37 -9.55
N CYS A 98 13.33 8.08 -9.83
CA CYS A 98 13.16 7.54 -11.18
C CYS A 98 11.76 7.82 -11.75
N TYR A 99 10.71 7.76 -10.93
CA TYR A 99 9.33 7.89 -11.43
C TYR A 99 8.82 9.33 -11.51
N TYR A 100 9.34 10.23 -10.66
CA TYR A 100 8.86 11.62 -10.56
C TYR A 100 9.92 12.67 -10.91
N LEU A 101 11.21 12.32 -10.95
CA LEU A 101 12.33 13.20 -11.29
C LEU A 101 12.85 12.99 -12.72
N LEU A 102 12.50 11.88 -13.40
CA LEU A 102 12.69 11.79 -14.84
C LEU A 102 11.69 12.75 -15.52
N PRO A 103 12.18 13.72 -16.29
CA PRO A 103 11.38 14.85 -16.74
C PRO A 103 10.27 14.34 -17.64
N VAL A 104 9.09 14.92 -17.40
CA VAL A 104 8.21 15.46 -18.42
C VAL A 104 8.94 15.55 -19.77
N ARG A 105 8.85 14.49 -20.60
CA ARG A 105 9.17 14.57 -22.02
C ARG A 105 8.02 15.35 -22.64
N PHE A 106 8.19 16.67 -22.70
CA PHE A 106 7.60 17.46 -23.78
C PHE A 106 8.37 17.18 -25.08
#